data_AF-A0A7G1IVH2-F1
#
_entry.id   AF-A0A7G1IVH2-F1
#
_cell.length_a   1.000
_cell.length_b   1.000
_cell.length_c   1.000
_cell.angle_alpha   90.00
_cell.angle_beta   90.00
_cell.angle_gamma   90.00
#
_symmetry.space_group_name_H-M   'P 1'
#
loop_
_entity.id
_entity.type
_entity.pdbx_description
1 polymer ?
#
loop_
_entity_poly.entity_id
_entity_poly.type
_entity_poly.pdbx_seq_one_letter_code
_entity_poly.pdbx_strand_id
1 'polypeptide(L)'
;MSNSFEILMNQLGMPAEMRQDPALSQADIERVVVHKISKVWEFHFVFSNILPIEIFLELKKGLREEFSKTGNKAIFEIKARSQEFSNQLLQAYYREAFSEGPCASQGFKSLYQNLQVRAEGNQLFIEGSEAIDKEHFKKIIFLI
;
A
#
# COMPACT_ATOMS: atom_id res chain seq x y z
N MET A 1 -5.25 -15.93 23.14
CA MET A 1 -4.08 -16.43 22.39
C MET A 1 -3.70 -15.33 21.42
N SER A 2 -2.45 -14.88 21.42
CA SER A 2 -2.03 -13.83 20.49
C SER A 2 -1.86 -14.43 19.10
N ASN A 3 -2.53 -13.87 18.09
CA ASN A 3 -2.34 -14.30 16.71
C ASN A 3 -0.94 -13.86 16.22
N SER A 4 -0.33 -14.60 15.29
CA SER A 4 0.97 -14.29 14.68
C SER A 4 1.06 -12.84 14.17
N PHE A 5 -0.08 -12.30 13.70
CA PHE A 5 -0.19 -10.90 13.29
C PHE A 5 0.07 -9.92 14.45
N GLU A 6 -0.52 -10.13 15.63
CA GLU A 6 -0.30 -9.27 16.79
C GLU A 6 1.16 -9.30 17.27
N ILE A 7 1.79 -10.48 17.23
CA ILE A 7 3.21 -10.64 17.55
C ILE A 7 4.05 -9.79 16.60
N LEU A 8 3.76 -9.85 15.30
CA LEU A 8 4.43 -9.02 14.31
C LEU A 8 4.20 -7.53 14.62
N MET A 9 2.97 -7.08 14.88
CA MET A 9 2.70 -5.66 15.16
C MET A 9 3.46 -5.15 16.39
N ASN A 10 3.64 -5.99 17.41
CA ASN A 10 4.48 -5.66 18.56
C ASN A 10 5.96 -5.54 18.17
N GLN A 11 6.48 -6.44 17.34
CA GLN A 11 7.86 -6.38 16.83
C GLN A 11 8.11 -5.15 15.96
N LEU A 12 7.15 -4.78 15.13
CA LEU A 12 7.24 -3.57 14.29
C LEU A 12 7.15 -2.27 15.10
N GLY A 13 6.81 -2.35 16.40
CA GLY A 13 6.62 -1.17 17.24
C GLY A 13 5.40 -0.34 16.86
N MET A 14 4.35 -0.97 16.31
CA MET A 14 3.16 -0.25 15.86
C MET A 14 2.48 0.50 17.03
N PRO A 15 2.10 1.79 16.87
CA PRO A 15 1.48 2.57 17.93
C PRO A 15 0.24 1.89 18.51
N ALA A 16 0.06 1.99 19.84
CA ALA A 16 -1.05 1.33 20.53
C ALA A 16 -2.42 1.80 20.03
N GLU A 17 -2.54 3.07 19.66
CA GLU A 17 -3.75 3.68 19.10
C GLU A 17 -4.11 3.04 17.75
N MET A 18 -3.14 2.91 16.84
CA MET A 18 -3.36 2.27 15.54
C MET A 18 -3.71 0.78 15.66
N ARG A 19 -3.14 0.08 16.65
CA ARG A 19 -3.44 -1.34 16.89
C ARG A 19 -4.88 -1.59 17.33
N GLN A 20 -5.58 -0.57 17.84
CA GLN A 20 -6.99 -0.65 18.20
C GLN A 20 -7.91 -0.32 17.02
N ASP A 21 -7.36 0.06 15.86
CA ASP A 21 -8.15 0.39 14.70
C ASP A 21 -8.97 -0.82 14.22
N PRO A 22 -10.28 -0.66 13.94
CA PRO A 22 -11.13 -1.74 13.47
C PRO A 22 -10.63 -2.46 12.22
N ALA A 23 -9.85 -1.80 11.35
CA ALA A 23 -9.26 -2.40 10.15
C ALA A 23 -8.27 -3.53 10.48
N LEU A 24 -7.70 -3.54 11.68
CA LEU A 24 -6.77 -4.59 12.15
C LEU A 24 -7.45 -5.71 12.95
N SER A 25 -8.74 -5.59 13.27
CA SER A 25 -9.45 -6.52 14.16
C SER A 25 -9.51 -7.97 13.66
N GLN A 26 -9.57 -8.19 12.35
CA GLN A 26 -9.50 -9.51 11.72
C GLN A 26 -8.27 -9.63 10.80
N ALA A 27 -7.22 -8.88 11.10
CA ALA A 27 -5.97 -8.99 10.38
C ALA A 27 -5.30 -10.33 10.65
N ASP A 28 -4.76 -10.93 9.60
CA ASP A 28 -4.08 -12.21 9.68
C ASP A 28 -2.90 -12.29 8.71
N ILE A 29 -1.98 -13.21 9.01
CA ILE A 29 -0.87 -13.57 8.12
C ILE A 29 -1.22 -14.90 7.47
N GLU A 30 -1.67 -14.87 6.22
CA GLU A 30 -2.03 -16.08 5.46
C GLU A 30 -0.81 -17.02 5.34
N ARG A 31 0.35 -16.44 5.02
CA ARG A 31 1.63 -17.16 4.98
C ARG A 31 2.82 -16.19 4.97
N VAL A 32 3.98 -16.73 5.29
CA VAL A 32 5.28 -16.06 5.16
C VAL A 32 6.22 -16.94 4.34
N VAL A 33 6.83 -16.39 3.30
CA VAL A 33 7.86 -17.07 2.50
C VAL A 33 9.23 -16.48 2.82
N VAL A 34 10.18 -17.34 3.18
CA VAL A 34 11.55 -16.94 3.52
C VAL A 34 12.50 -17.36 2.42
N HIS A 35 12.95 -16.37 1.63
CA HIS A 35 13.93 -16.54 0.57
C HIS A 35 15.34 -16.38 1.16
N LYS A 36 15.88 -17.47 1.72
CA LYS A 36 17.15 -17.45 2.48
C LYS A 36 18.33 -16.89 1.69
N ILE A 37 18.42 -17.18 0.39
CA ILE A 37 19.54 -16.76 -0.46
C ILE A 37 19.49 -15.25 -0.71
N SER A 38 18.33 -14.71 -1.06
CA SER A 38 18.15 -13.27 -1.33
C SER A 38 17.93 -12.45 -0.06
N LYS A 39 17.84 -13.09 1.12
CA LYS A 39 17.52 -12.48 2.42
C LYS A 39 16.19 -11.73 2.39
N VAL A 40 15.21 -12.24 1.63
CA VAL A 40 13.89 -11.63 1.50
C VAL A 40 12.86 -12.42 2.30
N TRP A 41 12.06 -11.71 3.09
CA TRP A 41 10.87 -12.21 3.74
C TRP A 41 9.65 -11.64 3.03
N GLU A 42 8.78 -12.50 2.56
CA GLU A 42 7.58 -12.14 1.82
C GLU A 42 6.36 -12.50 2.65
N PHE A 43 5.60 -11.48 3.04
CA PHE A 43 4.41 -11.60 3.87
C PHE A 43 3.16 -11.54 3.00
N HIS A 44 2.20 -12.42 3.24
CA HIS A 44 0.88 -12.33 2.63
C HIS A 44 -0.13 -12.04 3.75
N PHE A 45 -0.60 -10.80 3.80
CA PHE A 45 -1.55 -10.34 4.80
C PHE A 45 -2.98 -10.44 4.30
N VAL A 46 -3.90 -10.68 5.22
CA VAL A 46 -5.34 -10.65 4.97
C VAL A 46 -5.98 -9.67 5.94
N PHE A 47 -6.80 -8.75 5.43
CA PHE A 47 -7.57 -7.79 6.22
C PHE A 47 -9.05 -7.85 5.84
N SER A 48 -9.94 -7.39 6.73
CA SER A 48 -11.38 -7.32 6.43
C SER A 48 -11.67 -6.32 5.31
N ASN A 49 -11.07 -5.14 5.36
CA ASN A 49 -11.28 -4.04 4.43
C ASN A 49 -9.92 -3.56 3.89
N ILE A 50 -9.97 -2.71 2.86
CA ILE A 50 -8.78 -1.96 2.44
C ILE A 50 -8.30 -1.10 3.63
N LEU A 51 -7.01 -1.21 3.95
CA LEU A 51 -6.44 -0.52 5.10
C LEU A 51 -6.56 0.99 4.97
N PRO A 52 -6.85 1.73 6.05
CA PRO A 52 -6.56 3.16 6.12
C PRO A 52 -5.11 3.45 5.73
N ILE A 53 -4.89 4.54 4.98
CA ILE A 53 -3.58 4.86 4.42
C ILE A 53 -2.49 4.99 5.50
N GLU A 54 -2.84 5.56 6.67
CA GLU A 54 -1.91 5.77 7.77
C GLU A 54 -1.39 4.43 8.33
N ILE A 55 -2.29 3.46 8.49
CA ILE A 55 -1.95 2.10 8.95
C ILE A 55 -1.09 1.39 7.91
N PHE A 56 -1.42 1.52 6.62
CA PHE A 56 -0.62 0.95 5.54
C PHE A 56 0.81 1.50 5.54
N LEU A 57 0.96 2.82 5.68
CA LEU A 57 2.27 3.47 5.71
C LEU A 57 3.09 3.05 6.92
N GLU A 58 2.48 2.97 8.10
CA GLU A 58 3.18 2.54 9.31
C GLU A 58 3.58 1.06 9.23
N LEU A 59 2.72 0.19 8.69
CA LEU A 59 3.04 -1.20 8.42
C LEU A 59 4.24 -1.34 7.47
N LYS A 60 4.20 -0.61 6.33
CA LYS A 60 5.28 -0.59 5.33
C LYS A 60 6.60 -0.13 5.94
N LYS A 61 6.56 0.95 6.72
CA LYS A 61 7.72 1.52 7.41
C LYS A 61 8.27 0.54 8.45
N GLY A 62 7.43 0.02 9.34
CA GLY A 62 7.83 -0.90 10.40
C GLY A 62 8.48 -2.16 9.84
N LEU A 63 7.90 -2.77 8.80
CA LEU A 63 8.48 -3.94 8.12
C LEU A 63 9.86 -3.62 7.54
N ARG A 64 9.99 -2.47 6.87
CA ARG A 64 11.28 -2.06 6.29
C ARG A 64 12.33 -1.86 7.38
N GLU A 65 12.00 -1.12 8.43
CA GLU A 65 12.93 -0.80 9.51
C GLU A 65 13.35 -2.05 10.28
N GLU A 66 12.40 -2.88 10.72
CA GLU A 66 12.69 -4.06 11.54
C GLU A 66 13.54 -5.09 10.81
N PHE A 67 13.21 -5.41 9.55
CA PHE A 67 13.95 -6.42 8.80
C PHE A 67 15.34 -5.91 8.35
N SER A 68 15.47 -4.60 8.11
CA SER A 68 16.77 -4.00 7.76
C SER A 68 17.82 -4.14 8.86
N LYS A 69 17.42 -4.19 10.14
CA LYS A 69 18.32 -4.39 11.29
C LYS A 69 19.14 -5.67 11.20
N THR A 70 18.61 -6.68 10.51
CA THR A 70 19.24 -8.00 10.33
C THR A 70 19.80 -8.20 8.92
N GLY A 71 19.83 -7.13 8.10
CA GLY A 71 20.23 -7.20 6.70
C GLY A 71 19.25 -7.98 5.81
N ASN A 72 18.01 -8.17 6.28
CA ASN A 72 16.92 -8.77 5.52
C ASN A 72 16.06 -7.67 4.88
N LYS A 73 15.35 -8.02 3.81
CA LYS A 73 14.32 -7.18 3.20
C LYS A 73 12.95 -7.80 3.44
N ALA A 74 12.00 -7.01 3.93
CA ALA A 74 10.60 -7.39 3.94
C ALA A 74 9.90 -6.87 2.67
N ILE A 75 9.15 -7.75 2.01
CA ILE A 75 8.15 -7.38 1.00
C ILE A 75 6.81 -7.97 1.42
N PHE A 76 5.72 -7.46 0.89
CA PHE A 76 4.42 -7.95 1.28
C PHE A 76 3.36 -7.77 0.19
N GLU A 77 2.36 -8.64 0.25
CA GLU A 77 1.10 -8.55 -0.48
C GLU A 77 -0.05 -8.44 0.50
N ILE A 78 -1.11 -7.75 0.08
CA ILE A 78 -2.31 -7.54 0.90
C ILE A 78 -3.52 -8.05 0.13
N LYS A 79 -4.34 -8.88 0.80
CA LYS A 79 -5.68 -9.24 0.38
C LYS A 79 -6.70 -8.60 1.34
N ALA A 80 -7.62 -7.81 0.79
CA ALA A 80 -8.78 -7.33 1.52
C ALA A 80 -10.00 -8.21 1.19
N ARG A 81 -10.75 -8.64 2.21
CA ARG A 81 -11.96 -9.45 2.01
C ARG A 81 -13.09 -8.62 1.38
N SER A 82 -13.24 -7.38 1.83
CA SER A 82 -14.12 -6.37 1.25
C SER A 82 -13.32 -5.45 0.32
N GLN A 83 -13.89 -5.19 -0.86
CA GLN A 83 -13.37 -4.23 -1.83
C GLN A 83 -14.07 -2.87 -1.71
N GLU A 84 -14.77 -2.62 -0.61
CA GLU A 84 -15.39 -1.33 -0.34
C GLU A 84 -14.34 -0.31 0.11
N PHE A 85 -14.37 0.87 -0.50
CA PHE A 85 -13.52 1.99 -0.14
C PHE A 85 -14.21 3.32 -0.44
N SER A 86 -13.77 4.38 0.24
CA SER A 86 -14.21 5.74 -0.06
C SER A 86 -13.31 6.38 -1.12
N ASN A 87 -13.82 7.39 -1.83
CA ASN A 87 -13.01 8.19 -2.75
C ASN A 87 -11.83 8.87 -2.04
N GLN A 88 -11.98 9.23 -0.76
CA GLN A 88 -10.88 9.78 0.04
C GLN A 88 -9.76 8.77 0.23
N LEU A 89 -10.10 7.50 0.53
CA LEU A 89 -9.12 6.43 0.68
C LEU A 89 -8.42 6.14 -0.65
N LEU A 90 -9.18 6.04 -1.74
CA LEU A 90 -8.65 5.89 -3.10
C LEU A 90 -7.65 7.00 -3.43
N GLN A 91 -8.03 8.26 -3.18
CA GLN A 91 -7.19 9.41 -3.43
C GLN A 91 -5.88 9.36 -2.63
N ALA A 92 -5.92 8.89 -1.40
CA ALA A 92 -4.74 8.75 -0.56
C ALA A 92 -3.79 7.67 -1.09
N TYR A 93 -4.31 6.50 -1.45
CA TYR A 93 -3.50 5.43 -2.09
C TYR A 93 -2.93 5.86 -3.44
N TYR A 94 -3.71 6.59 -4.24
CA TYR A 94 -3.24 7.13 -5.51
C TYR A 94 -2.02 8.02 -5.30
N ARG A 95 -2.05 8.95 -4.32
CA ARG A 95 -0.90 9.81 -4.02
C ARG A 95 0.32 9.02 -3.54
N GLU A 96 0.10 7.99 -2.73
CA GLU A 96 1.18 7.13 -2.22
C GLU A 96 1.84 6.32 -3.33
N ALA A 97 1.14 5.96 -4.42
CA ALA A 97 1.74 5.28 -5.55
C ALA A 97 2.88 6.08 -6.24
N PHE A 98 2.98 7.40 -5.98
CA PHE A 98 4.06 8.27 -6.45
C PHE A 98 5.18 8.50 -5.42
N SER A 99 5.13 7.82 -4.27
CA SER A 99 6.18 7.91 -3.25
C SER A 99 7.44 7.14 -3.67
N GLU A 100 7.27 6.02 -4.36
CA GLU A 100 8.32 5.07 -4.73
C GLU A 100 8.09 4.49 -6.15
N GLY A 101 9.12 3.88 -6.73
CA GLY A 101 9.00 3.20 -8.02
C GLY A 101 9.01 4.12 -9.26
N PRO A 102 8.50 3.65 -10.41
CA PRO A 102 8.62 4.36 -11.69
C PRO A 102 7.85 5.69 -11.72
N CYS A 103 6.83 5.83 -10.87
CA CYS A 103 6.03 7.05 -10.74
C CYS A 103 6.70 8.13 -9.87
N ALA A 104 7.81 7.83 -9.21
CA ALA A 104 8.50 8.76 -8.31
C ALA A 104 9.36 9.82 -9.04
N SER A 105 9.47 9.75 -10.37
CA SER A 105 10.22 10.77 -11.13
C SER A 105 9.61 12.16 -10.93
N GLN A 106 10.48 13.17 -10.73
CA GLN A 106 10.04 14.51 -10.33
C GLN A 106 9.02 15.12 -11.30
N GLY A 107 9.24 14.99 -12.61
CA GLY A 107 8.35 15.52 -13.63
C GLY A 107 7.02 14.77 -13.75
N PHE A 108 7.01 13.46 -13.50
CA PHE A 108 5.76 12.69 -13.51
C PHE A 108 4.94 12.98 -12.24
N LYS A 109 5.59 12.98 -11.08
CA LYS A 109 4.95 13.25 -9.80
C LYS A 109 4.30 14.64 -9.76
N SER A 110 4.97 15.68 -10.25
CA SER A 110 4.41 17.05 -10.24
C SER A 110 3.15 17.21 -11.07
N LEU A 111 3.00 16.42 -12.14
CA LEU A 111 1.87 16.49 -13.06
C LEU A 111 0.69 15.62 -12.61
N TYR A 112 0.97 14.41 -12.11
CA TYR A 112 -0.06 13.39 -11.91
C TYR A 112 -0.44 13.16 -10.45
N GLN A 113 0.45 13.39 -9.47
CA GLN A 113 0.19 12.97 -8.08
C GLN A 113 -1.06 13.62 -7.46
N ASN A 114 -1.33 14.88 -7.81
CA ASN A 114 -2.41 15.65 -7.20
C ASN A 114 -3.71 15.65 -8.02
N LEU A 115 -3.79 14.83 -9.07
CA LEU A 115 -5.02 14.68 -9.85
C LEU A 115 -6.11 14.05 -8.99
N GLN A 116 -7.34 14.51 -9.20
CA GLN A 116 -8.50 13.95 -8.52
C GLN A 116 -8.81 12.59 -9.13
N VAL A 117 -9.05 11.60 -8.28
CA VAL A 117 -9.42 10.25 -8.72
C VAL A 117 -10.73 9.80 -8.10
N ARG A 118 -11.53 9.10 -8.90
CA ARG A 118 -12.78 8.51 -8.45
C ARG A 118 -12.99 7.14 -9.08
N ALA A 119 -13.65 6.26 -8.35
CA ALA A 119 -14.07 4.97 -8.86
C ALA A 119 -15.56 5.02 -9.22
N GLU A 120 -15.91 4.59 -10.44
CA GLU A 120 -17.28 4.33 -10.83
C GLU A 120 -17.36 2.90 -11.38
N GLY A 121 -18.02 2.00 -10.63
CA GLY A 121 -18.05 0.57 -10.94
C GLY A 121 -16.63 -0.03 -10.93
N ASN A 122 -16.22 -0.60 -12.07
CA ASN A 122 -14.89 -1.22 -12.23
C ASN A 122 -13.89 -0.29 -12.96
N GLN A 123 -14.21 1.00 -13.07
CA GLN A 123 -13.39 1.98 -13.78
C GLN A 123 -12.83 3.03 -12.80
N LEU A 124 -11.52 3.28 -12.91
CA LEU A 124 -10.83 4.37 -12.24
C LEU A 124 -10.76 5.57 -13.18
N PHE A 125 -11.34 6.68 -12.76
CA PHE A 125 -11.27 7.95 -13.48
C PHE A 125 -10.21 8.83 -12.83
N ILE A 126 -9.33 9.39 -13.66
CA ILE A 126 -8.29 10.34 -13.25
C ILE A 126 -8.62 11.67 -13.94
N GLU A 127 -8.97 12.67 -13.16
CA GLU A 127 -9.34 13.99 -13.64
C GLU A 127 -8.07 14.85 -13.81
N GLY A 128 -7.69 15.08 -15.07
CA GLY A 128 -6.61 15.97 -15.47
C GLY A 128 -7.13 17.24 -16.13
N SER A 129 -6.29 18.27 -16.23
CA SER A 129 -6.56 19.42 -17.10
C SER A 129 -6.34 19.05 -18.57
N GLU A 130 -6.96 19.77 -19.51
CA GLU A 130 -6.73 19.60 -20.96
C GLU A 130 -5.23 19.67 -21.34
N ALA A 131 -4.41 20.36 -20.54
CA ALA A 131 -2.96 20.44 -20.75
C ALA A 131 -2.23 19.10 -20.57
N ILE A 132 -2.83 18.15 -19.86
CA ILE A 132 -2.32 16.77 -19.64
C ILE A 132 -2.76 15.84 -20.78
N ASP A 133 -3.82 16.19 -21.52
CA ASP A 133 -4.37 15.43 -22.66
C ASP A 133 -3.58 15.61 -23.96
N LYS A 134 -2.25 15.79 -23.87
CA LYS A 134 -1.37 15.74 -25.03
C LYS A 134 -0.98 14.28 -25.30
N GLU A 135 -1.20 13.85 -26.54
CA GLU A 135 -0.94 12.51 -27.13
C GLU A 135 0.31 11.76 -26.65
N HIS A 136 1.33 12.46 -26.17
CA HIS A 136 2.56 11.88 -25.64
C HIS A 136 2.37 10.94 -24.44
N PHE A 137 1.33 11.14 -23.62
CA PHE A 137 1.20 10.43 -22.34
C PHE A 137 0.19 9.28 -22.32
N LYS A 138 -0.67 9.15 -23.35
CA LYS A 138 -1.60 8.01 -23.51
C LYS A 138 -0.88 6.66 -23.67
N LYS A 139 0.41 6.68 -24.06
CA LYS A 139 1.21 5.47 -24.32
C LYS A 139 1.71 4.73 -23.08
N ILE A 140 1.70 5.34 -21.89
CA ILE A 140 2.32 4.75 -20.68
C ILE A 140 1.30 4.03 -19.77
N ILE A 141 -0.01 4.24 -19.95
CA ILE A 141 -1.05 3.69 -19.05
C ILE A 141 -1.74 2.42 -19.61
N PHE A 142 -1.40 1.98 -20.82
CA PHE A 142 -1.86 0.68 -21.33
C PHE A 142 -0.89 -0.44 -20.99
N LEU A 143 -0.96 -0.91 -19.73
CA LEU A 143 -0.46 -2.23 -19.35
C LEU A 143 -1.22 -2.71 -18.11
N ILE A 144 -2.47 -3.11 -18.33
CA ILE A 144 -3.14 -4.23 -17.65
C ILE A 144 -3.85 -5.02 -18.73
#